data_AF-K5WNW7-F1
#
_entry.id   AF-K5WNW7-F1
#
_cell.length_a   1.000
_cell.length_b   1.000
_cell.length_c   1.000
_cell.angle_alpha   90.00
_cell.angle_beta   90.00
_cell.angle_gamma   90.00
#
_symmetry.space_group_name_H-M   'P 1'
#
loop_
_entity.id
_entity.type
_entity.pdbx_description
1 polymer ?
#
loop_
_entity_poly.entity_id
_entity_poly.type
_entity_poly.pdbx_seq_one_letter_code
_entity_poly.pdbx_strand_id
1 'polypeptide(L)'
;MTTQVFWRVKRTVSPPLTRQPLKGLYLLVVIAGALIRLPYWLVVSAIPATRHRKRWSFARAMQMHILQYTFIPLFATLALPTVFIDPKTVDPAKGTIWIDPTPEFVAGEIKEAADVNGVEPARVIGYMQFKKGKDCRADEKARLGEKIIYHLHGGGYIWDGVKGGSGWLRSKWLEESPSMSRAFQVEFRLASHYGHELISDHLKCPGQAIKNVSFSET
;
A
#
# COMPACT_ATOMS: atom_id res chain seq x y z
N MET A 1 30.20 14.82 -1.01
CA MET A 1 29.82 13.97 -2.16
C MET A 1 28.39 13.51 -1.93
N THR A 2 27.43 14.15 -2.59
CA THR A 2 25.99 13.89 -2.45
C THR A 2 25.54 13.07 -3.67
N THR A 3 25.49 11.76 -3.52
CA THR A 3 24.90 10.86 -4.51
C THR A 3 23.38 11.04 -4.47
N GLN A 4 22.88 11.95 -5.31
CA GLN A 4 21.47 12.01 -5.67
C GLN A 4 21.20 10.87 -6.65
N VAL A 5 20.71 9.74 -6.14
CA VAL A 5 20.32 8.58 -6.96
C VAL A 5 18.98 8.91 -7.64
N PHE A 6 19.07 9.47 -8.85
CA PHE A 6 17.92 9.70 -9.72
C PHE A 6 17.48 8.38 -10.36
N TRP A 7 16.42 7.76 -9.84
CA TRP A 7 15.69 6.73 -10.57
C TRP A 7 14.86 7.36 -11.69
N ARG A 8 15.49 7.69 -12.82
CA ARG A 8 14.74 7.98 -14.06
C ARG A 8 14.42 6.66 -14.74
N VAL A 9 13.29 6.05 -14.37
CA VAL A 9 12.72 4.94 -15.14
C VAL A 9 12.38 5.47 -16.53
N LYS A 10 13.16 5.08 -17.55
CA LYS A 10 12.91 5.44 -18.95
C LYS A 10 11.55 4.85 -19.35
N ARG A 11 10.52 5.71 -19.47
CA ARG A 11 9.17 5.45 -20.00
C ARG A 11 8.64 4.03 -19.78
N THR A 12 7.86 3.85 -18.72
CA THR A 12 6.98 2.70 -18.60
C THR A 12 5.80 2.87 -19.56
N VAL A 13 5.70 1.98 -20.55
CA VAL A 13 4.48 1.85 -21.36
C VAL A 13 3.40 1.34 -20.42
N SER A 14 2.48 2.22 -20.01
CA SER A 14 1.30 1.78 -19.24
C SER A 14 0.52 0.79 -20.10
N PRO A 15 0.10 -0.35 -19.55
CA PRO A 15 -0.56 -1.38 -20.34
C PRO A 15 -1.88 -0.82 -20.86
N PRO A 16 -2.37 -1.34 -22.00
CA PRO A 16 -3.54 -0.79 -22.67
C PRO A 16 -4.77 -0.67 -21.75
N LEU A 17 -4.94 -1.59 -20.80
CA LEU A 17 -6.06 -1.66 -19.87
C LEU A 17 -6.05 -0.60 -18.75
N THR A 18 -4.99 0.20 -18.60
CA THR A 18 -4.97 1.31 -17.63
C THR A 18 -5.38 2.64 -18.25
N ARG A 19 -5.56 2.70 -19.58
CA ARG A 19 -5.88 3.93 -20.34
C ARG A 19 -7.28 3.88 -20.94
N GLN A 20 -7.94 5.03 -21.00
CA GLN A 20 -9.19 5.15 -21.76
C GLN A 20 -8.89 5.10 -23.27
N PRO A 21 -9.79 4.51 -24.09
CA PRO A 21 -11.09 3.95 -23.73
C PRO A 21 -11.07 2.48 -23.30
N LEU A 22 -9.94 1.77 -23.46
CA LEU A 22 -9.84 0.32 -23.22
C LEU A 22 -10.12 -0.06 -21.76
N LYS A 23 -9.67 0.75 -20.81
CA LYS A 23 -10.04 0.62 -19.38
C LYS A 23 -11.55 0.62 -19.20
N GLY A 24 -12.23 1.61 -19.75
CA GLY A 24 -13.69 1.73 -19.67
C GLY A 24 -14.39 0.54 -20.30
N LEU A 25 -14.00 0.16 -21.52
CA LEU A 25 -14.58 -0.98 -22.22
C LEU A 25 -14.41 -2.29 -21.44
N TYR A 26 -13.21 -2.54 -20.92
CA TYR A 26 -12.94 -3.72 -20.09
C TYR A 26 -13.78 -3.73 -18.82
N LEU A 27 -13.89 -2.60 -18.11
CA LEU A 27 -14.73 -2.50 -16.91
C LEU A 27 -16.21 -2.69 -17.23
N LEU A 28 -16.70 -2.22 -18.39
CA LEU A 28 -18.07 -2.47 -18.85
C LEU A 28 -18.31 -3.97 -19.10
N VAL A 29 -17.37 -4.66 -19.75
CA VAL A 29 -17.45 -6.13 -19.94
C VAL A 29 -17.48 -6.85 -18.60
N VAL A 30 -16.66 -6.43 -17.64
CA VAL A 30 -16.65 -6.98 -16.29
C VAL A 30 -18.00 -6.77 -15.61
N ILE A 31 -18.56 -5.55 -15.63
CA ILE A 31 -19.87 -5.24 -15.04
C ILE A 31 -20.99 -6.06 -15.69
N ALA A 32 -21.03 -6.10 -17.03
CA ALA A 32 -22.01 -6.92 -17.75
C ALA A 32 -21.91 -8.40 -17.37
N GLY A 33 -20.69 -8.93 -17.29
CA GLY A 33 -20.45 -10.31 -16.86
C GLY A 33 -20.83 -10.58 -15.39
N ALA A 34 -20.75 -9.58 -14.51
CA ALA A 34 -21.24 -9.70 -13.12
C ALA A 34 -22.78 -9.76 -13.08
N LEU A 35 -23.46 -8.90 -13.86
CA LEU A 35 -24.93 -8.88 -13.94
C LEU A 35 -25.47 -10.22 -14.46
N ILE A 36 -24.81 -10.83 -15.45
CA ILE A 36 -25.18 -12.15 -15.97
C ILE A 36 -25.01 -13.25 -14.91
N ARG A 37 -23.98 -13.16 -14.05
CA ARG A 37 -23.70 -14.15 -13.00
C ARG A 37 -24.51 -13.94 -11.73
N LEU A 38 -25.07 -12.75 -11.53
CA LEU A 38 -25.77 -12.37 -10.31
C LEU A 38 -26.91 -13.35 -9.93
N PRO A 39 -27.78 -13.82 -10.86
CA PRO A 39 -28.82 -14.79 -10.52
C PRO A 39 -28.24 -16.10 -9.99
N TYR A 40 -27.17 -16.59 -10.60
CA TYR A 40 -26.47 -17.80 -10.15
C TYR A 40 -25.88 -17.59 -8.74
N TRP A 41 -25.18 -16.48 -8.50
CA TRP A 41 -24.62 -16.17 -7.19
C TRP A 41 -25.68 -16.04 -6.11
N LEU A 42 -26.86 -15.50 -6.42
CA LEU A 42 -28.00 -15.41 -5.51
C LEU A 42 -28.45 -16.80 -5.07
N VAL A 43 -28.64 -17.73 -6.02
CA VAL A 43 -29.09 -19.10 -5.73
C VAL A 43 -28.07 -19.86 -4.90
N VAL A 44 -26.79 -19.88 -5.31
CA VAL A 44 -25.76 -20.64 -4.58
C VAL A 44 -25.40 -20.01 -3.22
N SER A 45 -25.63 -18.71 -3.04
CA SER A 45 -25.50 -18.05 -1.74
C SER A 45 -26.70 -18.31 -0.84
N ALA A 46 -27.90 -18.52 -1.39
CA ALA A 46 -29.10 -18.81 -0.61
C ALA A 46 -29.03 -20.21 0.03
N ILE A 47 -28.54 -21.21 -0.70
CA ILE A 47 -28.48 -22.60 -0.25
C ILE A 47 -27.21 -22.81 0.62
N PRO A 48 -27.32 -23.09 1.93
CA PRO A 48 -26.14 -23.21 2.80
C PRO A 48 -25.13 -24.29 2.36
N ALA A 49 -25.61 -25.37 1.76
CA ALA A 49 -24.77 -26.48 1.32
C ALA A 49 -23.83 -26.11 0.15
N THR A 50 -24.18 -25.10 -0.65
CA THR A 50 -23.41 -24.66 -1.83
C THR A 50 -22.50 -23.46 -1.55
N ARG A 51 -22.60 -22.84 -0.37
CA ARG A 51 -21.71 -21.75 0.04
C ARG A 51 -20.28 -22.28 0.23
N HIS A 52 -19.27 -21.45 -0.05
CA HIS A 52 -17.86 -21.74 0.26
C HIS A 52 -17.63 -22.22 1.70
N ARG A 53 -18.41 -21.68 2.66
CA ARG A 53 -18.53 -22.21 4.01
C ARG A 53 -19.99 -22.25 4.42
N LYS A 54 -20.48 -23.42 4.83
CA LYS A 54 -21.89 -23.65 5.20
C LYS A 54 -22.42 -22.69 6.28
N ARG A 55 -21.55 -22.28 7.21
CA ARG A 55 -21.88 -21.37 8.32
C ARG A 55 -21.89 -19.89 7.94
N TRP A 56 -21.48 -19.53 6.72
CA TRP A 56 -21.53 -18.13 6.31
C TRP A 56 -22.97 -17.68 6.11
N SER A 57 -23.23 -16.42 6.47
CA SER A 57 -24.47 -15.76 6.11
C SER A 57 -24.58 -15.64 4.59
N PHE A 58 -25.81 -15.50 4.10
CA PHE A 58 -26.09 -15.22 2.69
C PHE A 58 -25.28 -14.02 2.17
N ALA A 59 -25.30 -12.90 2.90
CA ALA A 59 -24.60 -11.68 2.53
C ALA A 59 -23.08 -11.89 2.40
N ARG A 60 -22.47 -12.63 3.33
CA ARG A 60 -21.04 -12.94 3.27
C ARG A 60 -20.70 -13.86 2.10
N ALA A 61 -21.52 -14.86 1.81
CA ALA A 61 -21.33 -15.73 0.67
C ALA A 61 -21.43 -14.95 -0.66
N MET A 62 -22.43 -14.09 -0.79
CA MET A 62 -22.61 -13.20 -1.94
C MET A 62 -21.41 -12.26 -2.13
N GLN A 63 -20.99 -11.59 -1.06
CA GLN A 63 -19.86 -10.67 -1.09
C GLN A 63 -18.58 -11.34 -1.59
N MET A 64 -18.35 -12.61 -1.25
CA MET A 64 -17.17 -13.34 -1.70
C MET A 64 -17.18 -13.65 -3.19
N HIS A 65 -18.33 -13.93 -3.79
CA HIS A 65 -18.44 -14.08 -5.25
C HIS A 65 -18.13 -12.77 -5.98
N ILE A 66 -18.71 -11.66 -5.49
CA ILE A 66 -18.44 -10.33 -6.04
C ILE A 66 -16.95 -10.01 -5.91
N LEU A 67 -16.36 -10.23 -4.74
CA LEU A 67 -14.94 -9.97 -4.49
C LEU A 67 -14.06 -10.79 -5.44
N GLN A 68 -14.25 -12.12 -5.50
CA GLN A 68 -13.47 -13.01 -6.37
C GLN A 68 -13.53 -12.59 -7.85
N TYR A 69 -14.72 -12.22 -8.33
CA TYR A 69 -14.90 -11.84 -9.73
C TYR A 69 -14.30 -10.47 -10.05
N THR A 70 -14.38 -9.52 -9.12
CA THR A 70 -13.93 -8.14 -9.34
C THR A 70 -12.46 -7.90 -8.99
N PHE A 71 -11.84 -8.75 -8.18
CA PHE A 71 -10.48 -8.54 -7.67
C PHE A 71 -9.46 -8.38 -8.80
N ILE A 72 -9.37 -9.36 -9.71
CA ILE A 72 -8.39 -9.33 -10.81
C ILE A 72 -8.62 -8.11 -11.72
N PRO A 73 -9.85 -7.81 -12.18
CA PRO A 73 -10.13 -6.58 -12.93
C PRO A 73 -9.69 -5.28 -12.26
N LEU A 74 -9.89 -5.14 -10.95
CA LEU A 74 -9.53 -3.93 -10.20
C LEU A 74 -8.01 -3.69 -10.22
N PHE A 75 -7.22 -4.74 -10.03
CA PHE A 75 -5.76 -4.66 -10.11
C PHE A 75 -5.25 -4.50 -11.54
N ALA A 76 -5.83 -5.22 -12.51
CA ALA A 76 -5.42 -5.14 -13.92
C ALA A 76 -5.61 -3.75 -14.54
N THR A 77 -6.61 -3.00 -14.05
CA THR A 77 -6.92 -1.65 -14.56
C THR A 77 -6.36 -0.52 -13.70
N LEU A 78 -5.73 -0.84 -12.56
CA LEU A 78 -5.37 0.12 -11.51
C LEU A 78 -6.55 1.07 -11.23
N ALA A 79 -7.76 0.52 -11.11
CA ALA A 79 -8.95 1.32 -10.83
C ALA A 79 -9.05 1.77 -9.37
N LEU A 80 -8.14 1.31 -8.52
CA LEU A 80 -8.09 1.65 -7.12
C LEU A 80 -7.29 2.94 -6.89
N PRO A 81 -7.75 3.84 -6.02
CA PRO A 81 -7.02 5.06 -5.71
C PRO A 81 -5.67 4.74 -5.05
N THR A 82 -4.70 5.61 -5.24
CA THR A 82 -3.44 5.57 -4.49
C THR A 82 -3.70 5.95 -3.04
N VAL A 83 -3.21 5.13 -2.11
CA VAL A 83 -3.51 5.28 -0.68
C VAL A 83 -2.19 5.33 0.11
N PHE A 84 -1.42 6.41 -0.06
CA PHE A 84 -0.15 6.60 0.65
C PHE A 84 -0.16 7.89 1.48
N ILE A 85 0.74 7.94 2.47
CA ILE A 85 1.01 9.17 3.23
C ILE A 85 1.94 10.06 2.42
N ASP A 86 1.53 11.32 2.19
CA ASP A 86 2.41 12.30 1.54
C ASP A 86 3.63 12.58 2.45
N PRO A 87 4.87 12.35 1.97
CA PRO A 87 6.10 12.66 2.70
C PRO A 87 6.15 14.07 3.30
N LYS A 88 5.51 15.05 2.67
CA LYS A 88 5.47 16.45 3.15
C LYS A 88 4.57 16.64 4.38
N THR A 89 3.72 15.66 4.67
CA THR A 89 2.76 15.70 5.78
C THR A 89 3.22 14.93 7.01
N VAL A 90 4.44 14.39 7.00
CA VAL A 90 5.01 13.64 8.12
C VAL A 90 5.18 14.56 9.33
N ASP A 91 4.40 14.25 10.36
CA ASP A 91 4.33 14.93 11.63
C ASP A 91 4.17 13.88 12.76
N PRO A 92 5.15 13.75 13.67
CA PRO A 92 5.06 12.83 14.81
C PRO A 92 3.87 13.08 15.72
N ALA A 93 3.38 14.33 15.80
CA ALA A 93 2.18 14.66 16.57
C ALA A 93 0.90 14.09 15.93
N LYS A 94 0.93 13.79 14.63
CA LYS A 94 -0.18 13.18 13.88
C LYS A 94 -0.05 11.67 13.71
N GLY A 95 0.89 11.04 14.42
CA GLY A 95 1.10 9.60 14.31
C GLY A 95 2.16 9.20 13.30
N THR A 96 2.70 10.10 12.48
CA THR A 96 3.61 9.73 11.38
C THR A 96 5.08 9.98 11.72
N ILE A 97 5.93 9.00 11.46
CA ILE A 97 7.37 9.10 11.68
C ILE A 97 8.15 8.62 10.46
N TRP A 98 9.38 9.08 10.33
CA TRP A 98 10.32 8.46 9.42
C TRP A 98 11.02 7.27 10.09
N ILE A 99 11.24 6.22 9.31
CA ILE A 99 11.95 5.01 9.72
C ILE A 99 13.23 4.93 8.88
N ASP A 100 14.36 4.88 9.56
CA ASP A 100 15.66 4.75 8.90
C ASP A 100 15.87 3.31 8.41
N PRO A 101 16.55 3.12 7.26
CA PRO A 101 16.78 1.79 6.71
C PRO A 101 17.74 0.99 7.60
N THR A 102 17.57 -0.33 7.59
CA THR A 102 18.43 -1.30 8.31
C THR A 102 19.05 -2.30 7.31
N PRO A 103 19.98 -1.85 6.45
CA PRO A 103 20.62 -2.69 5.42
C PRO A 103 21.22 -3.99 5.95
N GLU A 104 21.69 -3.98 7.19
CA GLU A 104 22.35 -5.10 7.86
C GLU A 104 21.46 -6.34 8.03
N PHE A 105 20.13 -6.18 7.99
CA PHE A 105 19.19 -7.30 8.04
C PHE A 105 18.80 -7.86 6.67
N VAL A 106 19.25 -7.24 5.57
CA VAL A 106 18.99 -7.70 4.21
C VAL A 106 20.09 -8.68 3.80
N ALA A 107 19.75 -9.97 3.68
CA ALA A 107 20.71 -11.04 3.41
C ALA A 107 20.16 -12.08 2.41
N GLY A 108 21.05 -12.98 1.95
CA GLY A 108 20.71 -14.09 1.06
C GLY A 108 20.18 -13.63 -0.30
N GLU A 109 19.21 -14.37 -0.83
CA GLU A 109 18.59 -14.13 -2.15
C GLU A 109 17.98 -12.72 -2.28
N ILE A 110 17.48 -12.14 -1.17
CA ILE A 110 16.92 -10.79 -1.17
C ILE A 110 18.03 -9.76 -1.42
N LYS A 111 19.20 -9.94 -0.79
CA LYS A 111 20.35 -9.06 -1.00
C LYS A 111 20.88 -9.20 -2.42
N GLU A 112 21.02 -10.43 -2.92
CA GLU A 112 21.46 -10.68 -4.29
C GLU A 112 20.51 -10.04 -5.31
N ALA A 113 19.20 -10.23 -5.15
CA ALA A 113 18.21 -9.60 -6.01
C ALA A 113 18.27 -8.07 -5.93
N ALA A 114 18.49 -7.50 -4.74
CA ALA A 114 18.66 -6.06 -4.58
C ALA A 114 19.92 -5.57 -5.29
N ASP A 115 21.06 -6.24 -5.13
CA ASP A 115 22.33 -5.91 -5.75
C ASP A 115 22.23 -5.97 -7.29
N VAL A 116 21.62 -7.03 -7.84
CA VAL A 116 21.40 -7.20 -9.30
C VAL A 116 20.51 -6.10 -9.87
N ASN A 117 19.52 -5.63 -9.11
CA ASN A 117 18.59 -4.58 -9.55
C ASN A 117 19.01 -3.17 -9.12
N GLY A 118 20.17 -3.01 -8.47
CA GLY A 118 20.65 -1.74 -7.91
C GLY A 118 19.74 -1.15 -6.83
N VAL A 119 18.91 -1.97 -6.17
CA VAL A 119 17.94 -1.49 -5.18
C VAL A 119 18.63 -1.16 -3.87
N GLU A 120 18.60 0.11 -3.49
CA GLU A 120 19.12 0.56 -2.22
C GLU A 120 18.01 0.65 -1.14
N PRO A 121 18.34 0.32 0.13
CA PRO A 121 17.48 0.61 1.27
C PRO A 121 17.18 2.11 1.35
N ALA A 122 15.93 2.44 1.61
CA ALA A 122 15.47 3.81 1.66
C ALA A 122 14.68 4.06 2.92
N ARG A 123 14.67 5.34 3.35
CA ARG A 123 13.81 5.81 4.42
C ARG A 123 12.34 5.63 4.03
N VAL A 124 11.53 5.12 4.95
CA VAL A 124 10.09 4.92 4.74
C VAL A 124 9.29 5.57 5.86
N ILE A 125 8.00 5.75 5.64
CA ILE A 125 7.10 6.35 6.63
C ILE A 125 6.51 5.24 7.50
N GLY A 126 6.44 5.49 8.80
CA GLY A 126 5.66 4.72 9.75
C GLY A 126 4.46 5.52 10.23
N TYR A 127 3.38 4.82 10.57
CA TYR A 127 2.20 5.40 11.17
C TYR A 127 1.84 4.67 12.47
N MET A 128 1.87 5.42 13.56
CA MET A 128 1.42 5.02 14.88
C MET A 128 -0.01 5.54 15.11
N GLN A 129 -0.95 4.62 15.28
CA GLN A 129 -2.29 4.93 15.78
C GLN A 129 -2.37 4.62 17.26
N PHE A 130 -2.95 5.54 18.00
CA PHE A 130 -3.28 5.37 19.40
C PHE A 130 -4.75 5.01 19.56
N LYS A 131 -5.05 4.18 20.56
CA LYS A 131 -6.42 3.90 20.96
C LYS A 131 -7.07 5.21 21.43
N LYS A 132 -8.37 5.40 21.15
CA LYS A 132 -9.09 6.63 21.53
C LYS A 132 -8.93 6.91 23.03
N GLY A 133 -8.69 8.19 23.37
CA GLY A 133 -8.47 8.63 24.75
C GLY A 133 -7.09 8.32 25.32
N LYS A 134 -6.11 7.98 24.47
CA LYS A 134 -4.69 7.87 24.84
C LYS A 134 -3.89 8.93 24.10
N ASP A 135 -3.26 9.82 24.86
CA ASP A 135 -2.32 10.80 24.33
C ASP A 135 -0.93 10.19 24.31
N CYS A 136 -0.39 10.03 23.10
CA CYS A 136 0.97 9.58 22.88
C CYS A 136 1.49 10.22 21.59
N ARG A 137 2.82 10.34 21.51
CA ARG A 137 3.50 10.79 20.29
C ARG A 137 4.05 9.58 19.53
N ALA A 138 4.11 9.69 18.21
CA ALA A 138 4.58 8.59 17.37
C ALA A 138 6.06 8.23 17.59
N ASP A 139 6.87 9.17 18.10
CA ASP A 139 8.28 9.02 18.45
C ASP A 139 8.51 8.42 19.85
N GLU A 140 7.45 8.17 20.64
CA GLU A 140 7.57 7.54 21.96
C GLU A 140 7.96 6.06 21.80
N LYS A 141 9.09 5.67 22.38
CA LYS A 141 9.55 4.27 22.40
C LYS A 141 8.53 3.35 23.08
N ALA A 142 8.54 2.07 22.71
CA ALA A 142 7.79 1.04 23.42
C ALA A 142 8.23 0.97 24.89
N ARG A 143 7.28 0.92 25.82
CA ARG A 143 7.57 0.70 27.24
C ARG A 143 7.92 -0.77 27.47
N LEU A 144 8.66 -1.05 28.55
CA LEU A 144 8.98 -2.43 28.92
C LEU A 144 7.68 -3.22 29.14
N GLY A 145 7.54 -4.35 28.44
CA GLY A 145 6.35 -5.20 28.50
C GLY A 145 5.14 -4.71 27.70
N GLU A 146 5.25 -3.57 27.00
CA GLU A 146 4.17 -3.07 26.14
C GLU A 146 4.00 -3.95 24.90
N LYS A 147 2.74 -4.23 24.55
CA LYS A 147 2.36 -4.92 23.31
C LYS A 147 1.80 -3.92 22.31
N ILE A 148 2.38 -3.92 21.12
CA ILE A 148 2.00 -3.05 20.00
C ILE A 148 1.60 -3.94 18.82
N ILE A 149 0.52 -3.58 18.13
CA ILE A 149 0.19 -4.23 16.86
C ILE A 149 1.20 -3.74 15.81
N TYR A 150 2.04 -4.64 15.30
CA TYR A 150 2.89 -4.36 14.15
C TYR A 150 2.19 -4.82 12.88
N HIS A 151 1.82 -3.88 12.01
CA HIS A 151 0.97 -4.13 10.86
C HIS A 151 1.69 -3.85 9.54
N LEU A 152 1.78 -4.88 8.71
CA LEU A 152 2.19 -4.77 7.32
C LEU A 152 0.92 -4.86 6.47
N HIS A 153 0.59 -3.78 5.78
CA HIS A 153 -0.65 -3.74 4.99
C HIS A 153 -0.60 -4.74 3.84
N GLY A 154 -1.79 -5.17 3.40
CA GLY A 154 -1.95 -6.05 2.25
C GLY A 154 -1.81 -5.31 0.92
N GLY A 155 -2.61 -5.74 -0.06
CA GLY A 155 -2.65 -5.12 -1.40
C GLY A 155 -1.62 -5.68 -2.38
N GLY A 156 -1.08 -6.88 -2.11
CA GLY A 156 -0.22 -7.61 -3.04
C GLY A 156 1.06 -6.86 -3.41
N TYR A 157 1.55 -6.01 -2.49
CA TYR A 157 2.68 -5.11 -2.67
C TYR A 157 2.50 -4.03 -3.75
N ILE A 158 1.33 -3.91 -4.38
CA ILE A 158 1.07 -2.93 -5.45
C ILE A 158 0.00 -1.89 -5.07
N TRP A 159 -0.65 -2.05 -3.93
CA TRP A 159 -1.75 -1.19 -3.47
C TRP A 159 -1.92 -1.23 -1.94
N ASP A 160 -2.86 -0.42 -1.44
CA ASP A 160 -3.26 -0.24 -0.03
C ASP A 160 -2.27 0.59 0.80
N GLY A 161 -2.65 0.92 2.03
CA GLY A 161 -1.86 1.72 2.96
C GLY A 161 -2.66 2.15 4.18
N VAL A 162 -2.17 3.13 4.95
CA VAL A 162 -2.74 3.56 6.25
C VAL A 162 -4.18 4.03 6.14
N LYS A 163 -4.55 4.65 5.01
CA LYS A 163 -5.91 5.16 4.76
C LYS A 163 -6.82 4.15 4.05
N GLY A 164 -6.32 2.95 3.76
CA GLY A 164 -7.03 1.96 2.95
C GLY A 164 -7.69 0.86 3.77
N GLY A 165 -8.03 -0.24 3.12
CA GLY A 165 -8.76 -1.36 3.74
C GLY A 165 -7.94 -2.01 4.87
N SER A 166 -6.65 -2.20 4.67
CA SER A 166 -5.76 -2.72 5.71
C SER A 166 -5.63 -1.72 6.88
N GLY A 167 -5.60 -0.42 6.60
CA GLY A 167 -5.60 0.62 7.63
C GLY A 167 -6.86 0.64 8.51
N TRP A 168 -8.02 0.39 7.90
CA TRP A 168 -9.28 0.19 8.63
C TRP A 168 -9.23 -1.07 9.50
N LEU A 169 -8.72 -2.18 8.96
CA LEU A 169 -8.62 -3.45 9.70
C LEU A 169 -7.71 -3.33 10.92
N ARG A 170 -6.56 -2.66 10.77
CA ARG A 170 -5.66 -2.31 11.88
C ARG A 170 -6.37 -1.49 12.95
N SER A 171 -7.15 -0.49 12.55
CA SER A 171 -7.93 0.33 13.49
C SER A 171 -8.92 -0.54 14.27
N LYS A 172 -9.60 -1.46 13.60
CA LYS A 172 -10.53 -2.41 14.24
C LYS A 172 -9.83 -3.35 15.20
N TRP A 173 -8.68 -3.91 14.83
CA TRP A 173 -7.91 -4.75 15.75
C TRP A 173 -7.45 -4.00 16.99
N LEU A 174 -7.07 -2.74 16.87
CA LEU A 174 -6.69 -1.92 18.02
C LEU A 174 -7.90 -1.60 18.93
N GLU A 175 -9.06 -1.30 18.34
CA GLU A 175 -10.31 -1.08 19.09
C GLU A 175 -10.69 -2.32 19.91
N GLU A 176 -10.70 -3.48 19.28
CA GLU A 176 -11.11 -4.77 19.87
C GLU A 176 -10.07 -5.37 20.83
N SER A 177 -8.80 -4.95 20.76
CA SER A 177 -7.76 -5.47 21.65
C SER A 177 -7.77 -4.77 23.02
N PRO A 178 -8.11 -5.45 24.12
CA PRO A 178 -8.11 -4.83 25.45
C PRO A 178 -6.71 -4.58 25.99
N SER A 179 -5.70 -5.32 25.51
CA SER A 179 -4.33 -5.30 26.04
C SER A 179 -3.37 -4.40 25.26
N MET A 180 -3.81 -3.80 24.16
CA MET A 180 -2.97 -2.99 23.28
C MET A 180 -3.46 -1.54 23.26
N SER A 181 -2.50 -0.62 23.46
CA SER A 181 -2.72 0.84 23.49
C SER A 181 -2.50 1.49 22.13
N ARG A 182 -1.70 0.87 21.26
CA ARG A 182 -1.33 1.43 19.95
C ARG A 182 -1.01 0.36 18.90
N ALA A 183 -1.07 0.81 17.65
CA ALA A 183 -0.76 0.01 16.47
C ALA A 183 0.19 0.80 15.56
N PHE A 184 1.28 0.16 15.17
CA PHE A 184 2.26 0.68 14.24
C PHE A 184 2.10 0.02 12.87
N GLN A 185 2.06 0.82 11.81
CA GLN A 185 2.03 0.37 10.43
C GLN A 185 3.21 0.96 9.66
N VAL A 186 3.89 0.15 8.87
CA VAL A 186 4.91 0.62 7.94
C VAL A 186 4.25 0.91 6.58
N GLU A 187 4.51 2.10 6.04
CA GLU A 187 4.18 2.48 4.66
C GLU A 187 5.40 2.14 3.79
N PHE A 188 5.53 0.85 3.46
CA PHE A 188 6.61 0.39 2.59
C PHE A 188 6.37 0.85 1.14
N ARG A 189 7.47 0.97 0.38
CA ARG A 189 7.36 1.30 -1.04
C ARG A 189 6.61 0.17 -1.76
N LEU A 190 5.55 0.54 -2.45
CA LEU A 190 4.81 -0.39 -3.29
C LEU A 190 5.64 -0.72 -4.54
N ALA A 191 5.61 -1.99 -4.93
CA ALA A 191 6.03 -2.42 -6.25
C ALA A 191 5.18 -1.67 -7.27
N SER A 192 5.85 -0.98 -8.18
CA SER A 192 5.17 -0.40 -9.32
C SER A 192 5.03 -1.50 -10.37
N HIS A 193 3.81 -1.93 -10.69
CA HIS A 193 3.61 -2.72 -11.92
C HIS A 193 3.99 -1.87 -13.14
N TYR A 194 3.86 -0.53 -13.02
CA TYR A 194 4.41 0.49 -13.91
C TYR A 194 4.79 1.69 -13.06
N GLY A 195 6.03 2.18 -13.19
CA GLY A 195 6.56 3.32 -12.45
C GLY A 195 5.54 4.46 -12.37
N HIS A 196 4.83 4.53 -11.24
CA HIS A 196 4.06 5.70 -10.91
C HIS A 196 5.08 6.78 -10.56
N GLU A 197 5.26 7.71 -11.50
CA GLU A 197 6.04 8.95 -11.36
C GLU A 197 5.56 9.82 -10.17
N LEU A 198 4.42 9.46 -9.57
CA LEU A 198 3.83 10.12 -8.40
C LEU A 198 4.72 10.07 -7.14
N ILE A 199 5.67 9.13 -7.02
CA ILE A 199 6.60 9.13 -5.87
C ILE A 199 7.86 9.95 -6.18
N SER A 200 8.29 10.02 -7.44
CA SER A 200 9.48 10.77 -7.86
C SER A 200 9.27 12.29 -7.79
N ASP A 201 8.13 12.79 -8.23
CA ASP A 201 7.92 14.24 -8.32
C ASP A 201 7.58 14.91 -6.98
N HIS A 202 7.06 14.16 -6.01
CA HIS A 202 6.81 14.68 -4.67
C HIS A 202 8.04 14.67 -3.74
N LEU A 203 9.11 13.95 -4.12
CA LEU A 203 10.41 13.95 -3.46
C LEU A 203 11.37 15.06 -3.95
N LYS A 204 10.95 15.90 -4.91
CA LYS A 204 11.68 17.13 -5.24
C LYS A 204 11.52 18.12 -4.08
N CYS A 205 12.55 18.27 -3.26
CA CYS A 205 12.68 19.41 -2.35
C CYS A 205 12.53 20.73 -3.15
N PRO A 206 11.64 21.65 -2.75
CA PRO A 206 11.63 22.98 -3.34
C PRO A 206 12.79 23.78 -2.74
N GLY A 207 13.76 24.13 -3.57
CA GLY A 207 14.81 25.10 -3.22
C GLY A 207 16.21 24.52 -3.11
N GLN A 208 16.83 24.22 -4.24
CA GLN A 208 18.27 24.44 -4.38
C GLN A 208 18.58 24.71 -5.86
N ALA A 209 18.47 25.98 -6.24
CA ALA A 209 19.20 26.49 -7.39
C ALA A 209 20.68 26.45 -7.03
N ILE A 210 21.45 25.58 -7.70
CA ILE A 210 22.91 25.61 -7.59
C ILE A 210 23.45 26.08 -8.94
N LYS A 211 24.08 27.24 -8.87
CA LYS A 211 24.83 27.92 -9.93
C LYS A 211 25.83 26.95 -10.55
N ASN A 212 25.94 27.02 -11.87
CA ASN A 212 27.02 26.40 -12.64
C ASN A 212 28.37 26.80 -12.05
N VAL A 213 29.14 25.82 -11.58
CA VAL A 213 30.58 25.98 -11.37
C VAL A 213 31.25 24.99 -12.29
N SER A 214 31.76 25.51 -13.40
CA SER A 214 32.72 24.84 -14.28
C SER A 214 34.06 24.75 -13.55
N PHE A 215 34.68 23.58 -13.55
CA PHE A 215 36.12 23.48 -13.36
C PHE A 215 36.73 22.87 -14.63
N SER A 216 37.62 23.66 -15.24
CA SER A 216 38.52 23.26 -16.31
C SER A 216 39.56 22.28 -15.77
N GLU A 217 39.87 21.27 -16.57
CA GLU A 217 41.01 20.39 -16.38
C GLU A 217 42.32 21.17 -16.48
N THR A 218 43.14 21.07 -15.44
CA THR A 218 44.60 20.82 -15.48
C THR A 218 45.05 20.42 -14.08
#